data_AF-A0A0M4IR11-F1
#
_entry.id   AF-A0A0M4IR11-F1
#
_cell.length_a   1.000
_cell.length_b   1.000
_cell.length_c   1.000
_cell.angle_alpha   90.00
_cell.angle_beta   90.00
_cell.angle_gamma   90.00
#
_symmetry.space_group_name_H-M   'P 1'
#
loop_
_entity.id
_entity.type
_entity.pdbx_description
1 polymer ?
#
loop_
_entity_poly.entity_id
_entity_poly.type
_entity_poly.pdbx_seq_one_letter_code
_entity_poly.pdbx_strand_id
1 'polypeptide(L)'
;VFELGGELVRPDVAHNLMRLIAEGSGEDDEADMALRRFAAATYYSMLDRPILPDILVCVVCWVLGEYGYLIGGGVAREPETGH
;
A
#
# COMPACT_ATOMS: atom_id res chain seq x y z
N VAL A 1 5.84 13.58 0.98
CA VAL A 1 4.84 14.44 0.27
C VAL A 1 3.57 14.61 1.10
N PHE A 2 2.85 13.53 1.44
CA PHE A 2 1.66 13.63 2.31
C PHE A 2 1.97 14.06 3.76
N GLU A 3 3.12 13.65 4.33
CA GLU A 3 3.49 14.00 5.72
C GLU A 3 3.84 15.48 5.96
N LEU A 4 4.24 16.24 4.93
CA LEU A 4 4.62 17.65 5.05
C LEU A 4 3.57 18.61 4.46
N GLY A 5 2.51 18.08 3.84
CA GLY A 5 1.54 18.89 3.10
C GLY A 5 0.18 18.23 2.92
N GLY A 6 -0.24 17.36 3.84
CA GLY A 6 -1.50 16.60 3.73
C GLY A 6 -2.75 17.44 3.47
N GLU A 7 -2.85 18.64 4.05
CA GLU A 7 -3.93 19.60 3.76
C GLU A 7 -3.85 20.23 2.36
N LEU A 8 -2.66 20.25 1.74
CA LEU A 8 -2.39 20.83 0.42
C LEU A 8 -2.41 19.78 -0.70
N VAL A 9 -2.50 18.49 -0.37
CA VAL A 9 -2.63 17.45 -1.39
C VAL A 9 -4.04 17.52 -1.97
N ARG A 10 -4.14 17.98 -3.22
CA ARG A 10 -5.41 17.99 -3.95
C ARG A 10 -5.97 16.57 -4.04
N PRO A 11 -7.28 16.36 -3.84
CA PRO A 11 -7.92 15.05 -3.97
C PRO A 11 -7.56 14.32 -5.28
N ASP A 12 -7.42 15.05 -6.38
CA ASP A 12 -7.03 14.50 -7.69
C ASP A 12 -5.66 13.80 -7.66
N VAL A 13 -4.71 14.29 -6.84
CA VAL A 13 -3.37 13.68 -6.71
C VAL A 13 -3.48 12.35 -5.98
N ALA A 14 -4.30 12.27 -4.94
CA ALA A 14 -4.56 11.02 -4.22
C ALA A 14 -5.27 10.00 -5.12
N HIS A 15 -6.27 10.44 -5.91
CA HIS A 15 -6.93 9.59 -6.88
C HIS A 15 -5.97 9.07 -7.97
N ASN A 16 -5.13 9.94 -8.52
CA ASN A 16 -4.15 9.54 -9.52
C ASN A 16 -3.14 8.53 -8.97
N LEU A 17 -2.73 8.67 -7.71
CA LEU A 17 -1.87 7.68 -7.04
C LEU A 17 -2.57 6.34 -6.86
N MET A 18 -3.82 6.34 -6.37
CA MET A 18 -4.59 5.09 -6.23
C MET A 18 -4.77 4.42 -7.59
N ARG A 19 -5.06 5.21 -8.64
CA ARG A 19 -5.20 4.72 -10.01
C ARG A 19 -3.88 4.15 -10.54
N LEU A 20 -2.75 4.80 -10.29
CA LEU A 20 -1.42 4.29 -10.67
C LEU A 20 -1.12 2.94 -10.01
N ILE A 21 -1.41 2.79 -8.71
CA ILE A 21 -1.23 1.51 -7.99
C ILE A 21 -2.18 0.44 -8.55
N ALA A 22 -3.41 0.84 -8.91
CA ALA A 22 -4.42 -0.05 -9.45
C ALA A 22 -4.06 -0.57 -10.85
N GLU A 23 -3.69 0.34 -11.75
CA GLU A 23 -3.40 0.05 -13.16
C GLU A 23 -2.02 -0.58 -13.32
N GLY A 24 -1.03 -0.17 -12.50
CA GLY A 24 0.37 -0.48 -12.77
C GLY A 24 0.91 0.33 -13.95
N SER A 25 2.15 0.05 -14.37
CA SER A 25 2.67 0.59 -15.64
C SER A 25 2.09 -0.16 -16.85
N GLY A 26 1.60 -1.39 -16.65
CA GLY A 26 1.12 -2.27 -17.72
C GLY A 26 2.23 -2.82 -18.61
N GLU A 27 3.50 -2.59 -18.25
CA GLU A 27 4.67 -3.06 -19.00
C GLU A 27 5.14 -4.45 -18.52
N ASP A 28 4.96 -4.74 -17.23
CA ASP A 28 5.36 -5.99 -16.58
C ASP A 28 4.44 -6.30 -15.40
N ASP A 29 3.69 -7.40 -15.51
CA ASP A 29 2.75 -7.87 -14.48
C ASP A 29 3.45 -8.15 -13.14
N GLU A 30 4.71 -8.61 -13.16
CA GLU A 30 5.46 -8.89 -11.94
C GLU A 30 5.88 -7.58 -11.24
N ALA A 31 6.31 -6.59 -12.02
CA ALA A 31 6.60 -5.25 -11.51
C ALA A 31 5.34 -4.57 -10.94
N ASP A 32 4.21 -4.69 -11.63
CA ASP A 32 2.94 -4.12 -11.18
C ASP A 32 2.44 -4.81 -9.91
N MET A 33 2.63 -6.12 -9.80
CA MET A 33 2.35 -6.85 -8.57
C MET A 33 3.30 -6.41 -7.45
N ALA A 34 4.60 -6.24 -7.72
CA ALA A 34 5.57 -5.75 -6.75
C ALA A 34 5.22 -4.34 -6.23
N LEU A 35 4.75 -3.45 -7.11
CA LEU A 35 4.25 -2.12 -6.74
C LEU A 35 3.08 -2.22 -5.74
N ARG A 36 2.09 -3.08 -6.00
CA ARG A 36 0.95 -3.27 -5.11
C ARG A 36 1.36 -3.83 -3.75
N ARG A 37 2.27 -4.82 -3.72
CA ARG A 37 2.83 -5.36 -2.47
C ARG A 37 3.56 -4.29 -1.67
N PHE A 38 4.41 -3.52 -2.35
CA PHE A 38 5.19 -2.44 -1.75
C PHE A 38 4.29 -1.37 -1.14
N ALA A 39 3.27 -0.94 -1.88
CA ALA A 39 2.29 0.05 -1.41
C ALA A 39 1.54 -0.47 -0.18
N ALA A 40 1.03 -1.71 -0.22
CA ALA A 40 0.31 -2.32 0.88
C ALA A 40 1.17 -2.43 2.15
N ALA A 41 2.39 -2.94 2.06
CA ALA A 41 3.30 -3.04 3.19
C ALA A 41 3.67 -1.66 3.77
N THR A 42 3.94 -0.68 2.88
CA THR A 42 4.27 0.70 3.28
C THR A 42 3.10 1.32 4.05
N TYR A 43 1.89 1.26 3.53
CA TYR A 43 0.72 1.85 4.19
C TYR A 43 0.30 1.11 5.44
N TYR A 44 0.50 -0.21 5.52
CA TYR A 44 0.32 -0.95 6.76
C TYR A 44 1.25 -0.45 7.87
N SER A 45 2.54 -0.25 7.57
CA SER A 45 3.49 0.33 8.54
C SER A 45 3.17 1.77 8.96
N MET A 46 2.37 2.50 8.17
CA MET A 46 1.92 3.86 8.51
C MET A 46 0.79 3.86 9.55
N LEU A 47 0.09 2.75 9.76
CA LEU A 47 -1.00 2.67 10.74
C LEU A 47 -0.53 2.89 12.19
N ASP A 48 0.75 2.64 12.47
CA ASP A 48 1.35 2.90 13.79
C ASP A 48 1.60 4.40 14.05
N ARG A 49 1.34 5.27 13.06
CA ARG A 49 1.51 6.73 13.20
C ARG A 49 0.29 7.33 13.91
N PRO A 50 0.48 8.17 14.94
CA PRO A 50 -0.62 8.66 15.78
C PRO A 50 -1.57 9.65 15.09
N ILE A 51 -1.13 10.37 14.05
CA ILE A 51 -1.96 11.34 13.32
C ILE A 51 -1.60 11.25 11.83
N LEU A 52 -2.59 10.93 11.01
CA LEU A 52 -2.50 10.94 9.56
C LEU A 52 -3.52 11.93 9.00
N PRO A 53 -3.20 12.71 7.95
CA PRO A 53 -4.17 13.52 7.24
C PRO A 53 -5.31 12.66 6.67
N ASP A 54 -6.55 13.15 6.70
CA ASP A 54 -7.74 12.41 6.23
C ASP A 54 -7.58 11.82 4.83
N ILE A 55 -7.02 12.61 3.90
CA ILE A 55 -6.79 12.15 2.53
C ILE A 55 -5.81 10.98 2.47
N LEU A 56 -4.81 10.94 3.36
CA LEU A 56 -3.88 9.83 3.46
C LEU A 56 -4.55 8.62 4.10
N VAL A 57 -5.40 8.81 5.11
CA VAL A 57 -6.21 7.72 5.68
C VAL A 57 -7.09 7.08 4.61
N CYS A 58 -7.74 7.88 3.76
CA CYS A 58 -8.52 7.36 2.63
C CYS A 58 -7.69 6.50 1.68
N VAL A 59 -6.50 6.97 1.28
CA VAL A 59 -5.59 6.21 0.41
C VAL A 59 -5.13 4.92 1.09
N VAL A 60 -4.74 4.99 2.37
CA VAL A 60 -4.32 3.83 3.17
C VAL A 60 -5.44 2.80 3.24
N CYS A 61 -6.67 3.20 3.60
CA CYS A 61 -7.82 2.31 3.70
C CYS A 61 -8.16 1.68 2.34
N TRP A 62 -8.11 2.46 1.25
CA TRP A 62 -8.37 1.94 -0.09
C TRP A 62 -7.32 0.90 -0.51
N VAL A 63 -6.03 1.23 -0.38
CA VAL A 63 -4.94 0.32 -0.77
C VAL A 63 -4.94 -0.95 0.07
N LEU A 64 -5.15 -0.86 1.38
CA LEU A 64 -5.21 -2.03 2.25
C LEU A 64 -6.47 -2.88 2.02
N GLY A 65 -7.59 -2.26 1.66
CA GLY A 65 -8.81 -2.96 1.29
C GLY A 65 -8.64 -3.82 0.03
N GLU A 66 -7.95 -3.28 -0.98
CA GLU A 66 -7.71 -3.99 -2.24
C GLU A 66 -6.54 -4.98 -2.15
N TYR A 67 -5.45 -4.62 -1.47
CA TYR A 67 -4.17 -5.34 -1.57
C TYR A 67 -3.60 -5.83 -0.23
N GLY A 68 -4.31 -5.68 0.89
CA GLY A 68 -3.83 -6.07 2.21
C GLY A 68 -3.49 -7.56 2.33
N TYR A 69 -4.14 -8.42 1.55
CA TYR A 69 -3.85 -9.87 1.51
C TYR A 69 -2.42 -10.18 1.05
N LEU A 70 -1.75 -9.24 0.37
CA LEU A 70 -0.38 -9.40 -0.10
C LEU A 70 0.66 -9.28 1.02
N ILE A 71 0.30 -8.72 2.17
CA ILE A 71 1.22 -8.47 3.30
C ILE A 71 1.57 -9.77 4.04
N GLY A 72 0.69 -10.78 3.96
CA GLY A 72 0.83 -12.06 4.67
C GLY A 72 1.54 -13.19 3.90
N GLY A 73 1.98 -12.95 2.66
CA GLY A 73 2.59 -14.00 1.81
C GLY A 73 4.05 -14.34 2.14
N GLY A 74 4.65 -13.68 3.13
CA GLY A 74 6.07 -13.72 3.44
C GLY A 74 6.44 -14.48 4.71
N VAL A 75 5.77 -15.57 5.05
CA VAL A 75 6.36 -16.63 5.89
C VAL A 75 5.86 -17.97 5.34
N ALA A 76 6.62 -18.56 4.42
CA ALA A 76 6.59 -20.01 4.28
C ALA A 76 6.94 -20.55 5.67
N ARG A 77 5.99 -21.20 6.36
CA ARG A 77 6.31 -21.95 7.57
C ARG A 77 7.38 -22.96 7.17
N GLU A 78 8.59 -22.82 7.71
CA GLU A 78 9.60 -23.86 7.59
C GLU A 78 8.95 -25.18 8.06
N PRO A 79 9.10 -26.28 7.30
CA PRO A 79 8.58 -27.56 7.74
C PRO A 79 9.27 -27.90 9.05
N GLU A 80 8.46 -28.01 10.10
CA GLU A 80 8.90 -28.42 11.43
C GLU A 80 9.57 -29.78 11.26
N THR A 81 10.90 -29.80 11.33
CA THR A 81 11.67 -31.03 11.28
C THR A 81 11.44 -31.72 12.62
N GLY A 82 10.47 -32.63 12.61
CA GLY A 82 10.18 -33.50 13.74
C GLY A 82 11.44 -34.25 14.16
N HIS A 83 11.76 -34.17 15.45
CA HIS A 83 12.72 -35.02 16.12
C HIS A 83 11.97 -36.16 16.81
#